data_AF-A0A2T4LKU9-F1
#
_entry.id   AF-A0A2T4LKU9-F1
#
_cell.length_a   1.000
_cell.length_b   1.000
_cell.length_c   1.000
_cell.angle_alpha   90.00
_cell.angle_beta   90.00
_cell.angle_gamma   90.00
#
_symmetry.space_group_name_H-M   'P 1'
#
loop_
_entity.id
_entity.type
_entity.pdbx_description
1 polymer ?
#
loop_
_entity_poly.entity_id
_entity_poly.type
_entity_poly.pdbx_seq_one_letter_code
_entity_poly.pdbx_strand_id
1 'polypeptide(L)'
;VLIEFMNIENIYSAAVKKISTKLDILDDNFQQMHKHNPIHHLEKRVKGLGSIISKLQRKGLPISVESANEHLQDIAGVRVICNYIEDIYAIEKLLLKQPDIELLKRKDYIEYPKSNGYRSLHIVVSIPVYLTEEVQYVAVEIQIRSIGMDMWA
;
A
#
# COMPACT_ATOMS: atom_id res chain seq x y z
N VAL A 1 3.12 6.11 25.57
CA VAL A 1 3.87 5.06 24.85
C VAL A 1 2.99 3.91 24.35
N LEU A 2 2.62 2.89 25.14
CA LEU A 2 1.86 1.72 24.62
C LEU A 2 0.48 2.07 24.03
N ILE A 3 -0.26 3.01 24.65
CA ILE A 3 -1.57 3.49 24.16
C ILE A 3 -1.43 4.26 22.83
N GLU A 4 -0.41 5.12 22.71
CA GLU A 4 -0.12 5.86 21.47
C GLU A 4 0.22 4.90 20.32
N PHE A 5 0.95 3.82 20.61
CA PHE A 5 1.27 2.79 19.61
C PHE A 5 0.08 1.91 19.23
N MET A 6 -0.83 1.58 20.16
CA MET A 6 -2.10 0.90 19.80
C MET A 6 -2.98 1.78 18.89
N ASN A 7 -2.96 3.10 19.10
CA ASN A 7 -3.67 4.03 18.22
C ASN A 7 -3.08 4.03 16.79
N ILE A 8 -1.76 3.87 16.66
CA ILE A 8 -1.08 3.75 15.37
C ILE A 8 -1.62 2.57 14.55
N GLU A 9 -1.75 1.39 15.17
CA GLU A 9 -2.16 0.18 14.45
C GLU A 9 -3.57 0.33 13.88
N ASN A 10 -4.47 0.97 14.63
CA ASN A 10 -5.82 1.27 14.18
C ASN A 10 -5.82 2.23 12.98
N ILE A 11 -5.02 3.29 13.00
CA ILE A 11 -4.92 4.28 11.93
C ILE A 11 -4.41 3.63 10.64
N TYR A 12 -3.33 2.85 10.71
CA TYR A 12 -2.78 2.16 9.56
C TYR A 12 -3.70 1.05 9.05
N SER A 13 -4.40 0.34 9.95
CA SER A 13 -5.43 -0.64 9.58
C SER A 13 -6.60 0.02 8.84
N ALA A 14 -7.04 1.20 9.29
CA ALA A 14 -8.04 2.00 8.61
C ALA A 14 -7.57 2.44 7.21
N ALA A 15 -6.30 2.87 7.08
CA ALA A 15 -5.72 3.22 5.78
C ALA A 15 -5.70 2.02 4.82
N VAL A 16 -5.26 0.84 5.28
CA VAL A 16 -5.30 -0.42 4.52
C VAL A 16 -6.72 -0.75 4.07
N LYS A 17 -7.71 -0.62 4.97
CA LYS A 17 -9.13 -0.86 4.65
C LYS A 17 -9.62 0.11 3.57
N LYS A 18 -9.32 1.40 3.68
CA LYS A 18 -9.71 2.42 2.69
C LYS A 18 -9.13 2.13 1.30
N ILE A 19 -7.82 1.84 1.21
CA ILE A 19 -7.19 1.48 -0.06
C ILE A 19 -7.80 0.20 -0.63
N SER A 20 -8.01 -0.81 0.21
CA SER A 20 -8.60 -2.08 -0.23
C SER A 20 -10.00 -1.86 -0.81
N THR A 21 -10.87 -1.11 -0.13
CA THR A 21 -12.21 -0.80 -0.63
C THR A 21 -12.17 -0.03 -1.97
N LYS A 22 -11.25 0.93 -2.12
CA LYS A 22 -11.07 1.64 -3.39
C LYS A 22 -10.65 0.69 -4.53
N LEU A 23 -9.75 -0.27 -4.24
CA LEU A 23 -9.31 -1.28 -5.21
C LEU A 23 -10.44 -2.26 -5.57
N ASP A 24 -11.19 -2.74 -4.57
CA ASP A 24 -12.34 -3.63 -4.79
C ASP A 24 -13.38 -2.95 -5.71
N ILE A 25 -13.71 -1.68 -5.45
CA ILE A 25 -14.64 -0.90 -6.29
C ILE A 25 -14.11 -0.73 -7.72
N LEU A 26 -12.80 -0.51 -7.88
CA LEU A 26 -12.19 -0.39 -9.21
C LEU A 26 -12.26 -1.71 -9.98
N ASP A 27 -12.01 -2.84 -9.33
CA ASP A 27 -12.11 -4.17 -9.96
C ASP A 27 -13.55 -4.47 -10.42
N ASP A 28 -14.53 -4.27 -9.53
CA ASP A 28 -15.94 -4.48 -9.81
C ASP A 28 -16.43 -3.60 -10.99
N ASN A 29 -16.04 -2.33 -11.00
CA ASN A 29 -16.44 -1.42 -12.07
C ASN A 29 -15.76 -1.77 -13.40
N PHE A 30 -14.49 -2.18 -13.36
CA PHE A 30 -13.76 -2.64 -14.55
C PHE A 30 -14.41 -3.89 -15.15
N GLN A 31 -14.82 -4.85 -14.32
CA GLN A 31 -15.56 -6.04 -14.75
C GLN A 31 -16.85 -5.67 -15.47
N GLN A 32 -17.62 -4.73 -14.93
CA GLN A 32 -18.90 -4.34 -15.53
C GLN A 32 -18.71 -3.74 -16.93
N MET A 33 -17.70 -2.87 -17.09
CA MET A 33 -17.42 -2.15 -18.33
C MET A 33 -16.69 -3.00 -19.39
N HIS A 34 -15.78 -3.87 -18.97
CA HIS A 34 -14.84 -4.57 -19.85
C HIS A 34 -14.99 -6.10 -19.85
N LYS A 35 -15.87 -6.66 -19.01
CA LYS A 35 -16.06 -8.11 -18.82
C LYS A 35 -14.77 -8.85 -18.42
N HIS A 36 -13.89 -8.17 -17.70
CA HIS A 36 -12.60 -8.66 -17.23
C HIS A 36 -12.33 -8.12 -15.82
N ASN A 37 -11.80 -8.95 -14.92
CA ASN A 37 -11.38 -8.52 -13.59
C ASN A 37 -9.86 -8.37 -13.59
N PRO A 38 -9.31 -7.15 -13.48
CA PRO A 38 -7.86 -6.98 -13.41
C PRO A 38 -7.23 -7.59 -12.15
N ILE A 39 -7.94 -7.61 -11.02
CA ILE A 39 -7.43 -8.11 -9.73
C ILE A 39 -7.86 -9.57 -9.53
N HIS A 40 -6.89 -10.45 -9.30
CA HIS A 40 -7.14 -11.82 -8.87
C HIS A 40 -7.45 -11.87 -7.36
N HIS A 41 -6.59 -11.26 -6.54
CA HIS A 41 -6.83 -11.12 -5.10
C HIS A 41 -5.97 -10.02 -4.48
N LEU A 42 -6.34 -9.63 -3.25
CA LEU A 42 -5.61 -8.65 -2.43
C LEU A 42 -5.06 -9.32 -1.17
N GLU A 43 -3.82 -8.98 -0.80
CA GLU A 43 -3.28 -9.27 0.52
C GLU A 43 -3.04 -7.98 1.30
N LYS A 44 -3.35 -8.01 2.59
CA LYS A 44 -3.39 -6.83 3.45
C LYS A 44 -2.46 -7.06 4.64
N ARG A 45 -1.63 -6.08 4.97
CA ARG A 45 -0.70 -6.17 6.09
C ARG A 45 -0.54 -4.84 6.80
N VAL A 46 -0.57 -4.88 8.13
CA VAL A 46 -0.03 -3.82 8.98
C VAL A 46 1.23 -4.34 9.67
N LYS A 47 2.28 -3.54 9.70
CA LYS A 47 3.54 -3.89 10.35
C LYS A 47 3.34 -3.92 11.86
N GLY A 48 3.63 -5.06 12.50
CA GLY A 48 3.53 -5.16 13.97
C GLY A 48 4.50 -4.21 14.69
N LEU A 49 4.10 -3.76 15.88
CA LEU A 49 4.83 -2.74 16.67
C LEU A 49 6.32 -3.05 16.86
N GLY A 50 6.68 -4.28 17.22
CA GLY A 50 8.09 -4.67 17.39
C GLY A 50 8.92 -4.47 16.12
N SER A 51 8.33 -4.68 14.94
CA SER A 51 8.98 -4.46 13.66
C SER A 51 9.08 -2.98 13.28
N ILE A 52 8.13 -2.13 13.73
CA ILE A 52 8.20 -0.67 13.58
C ILE A 52 9.35 -0.14 14.43
N ILE A 53 9.37 -0.46 15.73
CA ILE A 53 10.39 -0.01 16.68
C ILE A 53 11.78 -0.44 16.20
N SER A 54 11.95 -1.71 15.83
CA SER A 54 13.22 -2.22 15.31
C SER A 54 13.68 -1.46 14.06
N LYS A 55 12.74 -1.03 13.20
CA LYS A 55 13.06 -0.29 11.98
C LYS A 55 13.47 1.15 12.27
N LEU A 56 12.83 1.82 13.24
CA LEU A 56 13.23 3.14 13.71
C LEU A 56 14.64 3.09 14.31
N GLN A 57 14.90 2.13 15.20
CA GLN A 57 16.20 1.93 15.82
C GLN A 57 17.32 1.69 14.78
N ARG A 58 17.11 0.80 13.81
CA ARG A 58 18.08 0.56 12.72
C ARG A 58 18.37 1.80 11.87
N LYS A 59 17.42 2.73 11.78
CA LYS A 59 17.57 4.01 11.08
C LYS A 59 18.12 5.13 11.99
N GLY A 60 18.36 4.87 13.27
CA GLY A 60 18.78 5.89 14.24
C GLY A 60 17.72 6.94 14.53
N LEU A 61 16.44 6.60 14.34
CA LEU A 61 15.31 7.53 14.50
C LEU A 61 14.70 7.45 15.92
N PRO A 62 14.11 8.54 16.42
CA PRO A 62 13.36 8.54 17.67
C PRO A 62 12.27 7.46 17.68
N ILE A 63 12.09 6.78 18.81
CA ILE A 63 11.00 5.82 18.99
C ILE A 63 9.75 6.58 19.40
N SER A 64 9.08 7.19 18.42
CA SER A 64 7.82 7.90 18.61
C SER A 64 6.86 7.66 17.44
N VAL A 65 5.58 7.97 17.66
CA VAL A 65 4.53 7.85 16.63
C VAL A 65 4.78 8.83 15.48
N GLU A 66 5.19 10.05 15.81
CA GLU A 66 5.50 11.12 14.87
C GLU A 66 6.65 10.68 13.95
N SER A 67 7.73 10.17 14.54
CA SER A 67 8.88 9.70 13.76
C SER A 67 8.51 8.50 12.88
N ALA A 68 7.66 7.59 13.37
CA ALA A 68 7.13 6.49 12.55
C ALA A 68 6.35 7.00 11.33
N ASN A 69 5.41 7.92 11.55
CA ASN A 69 4.57 8.50 10.50
C ASN A 69 5.38 9.27 9.45
N GLU A 70 6.39 10.03 9.88
CA GLU A 70 7.22 10.82 8.97
C GLU A 70 8.21 9.98 8.15
N HIS A 71 8.75 8.90 8.71
CA HIS A 71 9.93 8.23 8.14
C HIS A 71 9.69 6.81 7.63
N LEU A 72 8.55 6.20 7.93
CA LEU A 72 8.24 4.82 7.57
C LEU A 72 7.03 4.76 6.62
N GLN A 73 7.30 4.43 5.36
CA GLN A 73 6.29 4.35 4.30
C GLN A 73 5.67 2.94 4.14
N ASP A 74 6.16 1.93 4.87
CA ASP A 74 5.78 0.51 4.77
C ASP A 74 5.09 -0.02 6.04
N ILE A 75 4.45 0.85 6.82
CA ILE A 75 3.68 0.42 7.99
C ILE A 75 2.35 -0.19 7.54
N ALA A 76 1.62 0.49 6.65
CA ALA A 76 0.49 -0.05 5.91
C ALA A 76 0.95 -0.60 4.56
N GLY A 77 0.60 -1.85 4.27
CA GLY A 77 0.93 -2.53 3.02
C GLY A 77 -0.28 -3.21 2.40
N VAL A 78 -0.47 -2.99 1.10
CA VAL A 78 -1.44 -3.73 0.28
C VAL A 78 -0.70 -4.38 -0.88
N ARG A 79 -0.89 -5.68 -1.07
CA ARG A 79 -0.43 -6.39 -2.26
C ARG A 79 -1.62 -6.62 -3.19
N VAL A 80 -1.47 -6.21 -4.43
CA VAL A 80 -2.47 -6.37 -5.48
C VAL A 80 -1.93 -7.39 -6.47
N ILE A 81 -2.56 -8.57 -6.51
CA ILE A 81 -2.18 -9.63 -7.43
C ILE A 81 -3.14 -9.55 -8.62
N CYS A 82 -2.61 -9.22 -9.78
CA CYS A 82 -3.35 -9.06 -11.03
C CYS A 82 -3.28 -10.31 -11.90
N ASN A 83 -4.27 -10.47 -12.78
CA ASN A 83 -4.32 -11.57 -13.73
C ASN A 83 -3.25 -11.43 -14.83
N TYR A 84 -3.10 -10.24 -15.40
CA TYR A 84 -2.13 -9.95 -16.45
C TYR A 84 -1.18 -8.80 -16.09
N ILE A 85 -0.12 -8.60 -16.89
CA ILE A 85 0.87 -7.53 -16.64
C ILE A 85 0.25 -6.15 -16.96
N GLU A 86 -0.58 -6.08 -17.99
CA GLU A 86 -1.27 -4.88 -18.44
C GLU A 86 -2.23 -4.35 -17.35
N ASP A 87 -2.86 -5.26 -16.60
CA ASP A 87 -3.75 -4.95 -15.49
C ASP A 87 -3.04 -4.18 -14.37
N ILE A 88 -1.73 -4.43 -14.17
CA ILE A 88 -0.92 -3.76 -13.13
C ILE A 88 -0.92 -2.25 -13.38
N TYR A 89 -0.63 -1.84 -14.62
CA TYR A 89 -0.59 -0.44 -15.01
C TYR A 89 -1.99 0.19 -15.12
N ALA A 90 -3.00 -0.61 -15.48
CA ALA A 90 -4.39 -0.16 -15.47
C ALA A 90 -4.84 0.19 -14.05
N ILE A 91 -4.59 -0.68 -13.07
CA ILE A 91 -4.92 -0.44 -11.66
C ILE A 91 -4.16 0.77 -11.11
N GLU A 92 -2.84 0.88 -11.36
CA GLU A 92 -2.06 2.05 -10.97
C GLU A 92 -2.72 3.34 -11.49
N LYS A 93 -2.98 3.39 -12.80
CA LYS A 93 -3.55 4.58 -13.45
C LYS A 93 -4.94 4.93 -12.91
N LEU A 94 -5.79 3.95 -12.66
CA LEU A 94 -7.14 4.18 -12.15
C LEU A 94 -7.14 4.64 -10.70
N LEU A 95 -6.26 4.06 -9.87
CA LEU A 95 -6.11 4.45 -8.47
C LEU A 95 -5.59 5.89 -8.37
N LEU A 96 -4.51 6.22 -9.08
CA LEU A 96 -3.88 7.54 -9.04
C LEU A 96 -4.71 8.68 -9.66
N LYS A 97 -5.81 8.37 -10.34
CA LYS A 97 -6.78 9.37 -10.82
C LYS A 97 -7.72 9.87 -9.73
N GLN A 98 -7.81 9.17 -8.60
CA GLN A 98 -8.71 9.57 -7.52
C GLN A 98 -8.17 10.82 -6.82
N PRO A 99 -9.01 11.85 -6.58
CA PRO A 99 -8.54 13.15 -6.12
C PRO A 99 -8.01 13.14 -4.67
N ASP A 100 -8.37 12.13 -3.88
CA ASP A 100 -7.93 11.96 -2.49
C ASP A 100 -6.72 11.01 -2.36
N ILE A 101 -6.05 10.69 -3.46
CA ILE A 101 -4.84 9.86 -3.50
C ILE A 101 -3.67 10.68 -4.04
N GLU A 102 -2.63 10.83 -3.22
CA GLU A 102 -1.39 11.49 -3.62
C GLU A 102 -0.27 10.46 -3.79
N LEU A 103 0.41 10.48 -4.94
CA LEU A 103 1.57 9.62 -5.18
C LEU A 103 2.82 10.20 -4.49
N LEU A 104 3.33 9.51 -3.47
CA LEU A 104 4.57 9.89 -2.78
C LEU A 104 5.81 9.26 -3.42
N LYS A 105 5.68 8.07 -3.99
CA LYS A 105 6.81 7.32 -4.55
C LYS A 105 6.35 6.29 -5.58
N ARG A 106 7.13 6.09 -6.63
CA ARG A 106 6.95 5.03 -7.63
C ARG A 106 8.27 4.32 -7.90
N LYS A 107 8.28 3.00 -7.94
CA LYS A 107 9.41 2.17 -8.37
C LYS A 107 8.91 1.02 -9.23
N ASP A 108 9.40 0.97 -10.46
CA ASP A 108 8.97 -0.01 -11.46
C ASP A 108 10.00 -1.11 -11.62
N TYR A 109 9.87 -2.20 -10.84
CA TYR A 109 10.73 -3.37 -11.02
C TYR A 109 10.21 -4.33 -12.09
N ILE A 110 9.13 -3.99 -12.80
CA ILE A 110 8.66 -4.77 -13.94
C ILE A 110 9.48 -4.38 -15.17
N GLU A 111 9.62 -3.07 -15.39
CA GLU A 111 10.46 -2.48 -16.44
C GLU A 111 11.95 -2.56 -16.10
N TYR A 112 12.32 -2.32 -14.84
CA TYR A 112 13.71 -2.39 -14.35
C TYR A 112 13.88 -3.42 -13.23
N PRO A 113 13.90 -4.73 -13.55
CA PRO A 113 14.03 -5.78 -12.53
C PRO A 113 15.28 -5.62 -11.66
N LYS A 114 15.19 -6.07 -10.42
CA LYS A 114 16.39 -6.17 -9.58
C LYS A 114 17.34 -7.23 -10.14
N SER A 115 18.61 -7.14 -9.75
CA SER A 115 19.64 -8.10 -10.16
C SER A 115 19.34 -9.55 -9.78
N ASN A 116 18.53 -9.78 -8.74
CA ASN A 116 18.09 -11.11 -8.33
C ASN A 116 16.88 -11.63 -9.13
N GLY A 117 16.37 -10.88 -10.10
CA GLY A 117 15.19 -11.25 -10.90
C GLY A 117 13.85 -10.79 -10.33
N TYR A 118 13.82 -10.10 -9.18
CA TYR A 118 12.57 -9.63 -8.57
C TYR A 118 11.84 -8.61 -9.45
N ARG A 119 10.53 -8.82 -9.62
CA ARG A 119 9.62 -7.97 -10.40
C ARG A 119 8.35 -7.65 -9.62
N SER A 120 7.98 -6.38 -9.59
CA SER A 120 6.71 -5.83 -9.06
C SER A 120 6.72 -4.32 -9.28
N LEU A 121 5.55 -3.71 -9.45
CA LEU A 121 5.40 -2.26 -9.39
C LEU A 121 5.12 -1.85 -7.94
N HIS A 122 5.95 -0.98 -7.37
CA HIS A 122 5.76 -0.45 -6.02
C HIS A 122 5.38 1.02 -6.10
N ILE A 123 4.22 1.36 -5.56
CA ILE A 123 3.80 2.75 -5.33
C ILE A 123 3.60 2.98 -3.84
N VAL A 124 3.95 4.18 -3.37
CA VAL A 124 3.58 4.66 -2.04
C VAL A 124 2.63 5.81 -2.25
N VAL A 125 1.45 5.73 -1.65
CA VAL A 125 0.43 6.77 -1.73
C VAL A 125 0.09 7.33 -0.36
N SER A 126 -0.26 8.61 -0.29
CA SER A 126 -0.85 9.24 0.88
C SER A 126 -2.37 9.28 0.72
N ILE A 127 -3.10 8.91 1.77
CA ILE A 127 -4.56 9.04 1.82
C ILE A 127 -5.03 9.65 3.15
N PRO A 128 -6.14 10.40 3.14
CA PRO A 128 -6.72 10.90 4.37
C PRO A 128 -7.40 9.76 5.14
N VAL A 129 -7.18 9.66 6.43
CA VAL A 129 -7.91 8.80 7.38
C VAL A 129 -8.67 9.71 8.32
N TYR A 130 -10.00 9.61 8.29
CA TYR A 130 -10.90 10.40 9.11
C TYR A 130 -11.07 9.72 10.47
N LEU A 131 -10.55 10.34 11.52
CA LEU A 131 -10.69 9.92 12.91
C LEU A 131 -11.79 10.76 13.59
N THR A 132 -12.09 10.46 14.86
CA THR A 132 -13.17 11.13 15.60
C THR A 132 -12.95 12.65 15.72
N GLU A 133 -11.70 13.08 15.89
CA GLU A 133 -11.37 14.48 16.20
C GLU A 133 -10.50 15.15 15.13
N GLU A 134 -9.91 14.38 14.21
CA GLU A 134 -8.94 14.89 13.24
C GLU A 134 -8.89 14.06 11.95
N VAL A 135 -8.17 14.57 10.96
CA VAL A 135 -7.84 13.86 9.73
C VAL A 135 -6.34 13.65 9.68
N GLN A 136 -5.91 12.40 9.55
CA GLN A 136 -4.50 12.06 9.40
C GLN A 136 -4.20 11.58 7.99
N TYR A 137 -3.13 12.10 7.39
CA TYR A 137 -2.65 11.63 6.10
C TYR A 137 -1.65 10.49 6.32
N VAL A 138 -1.97 9.33 5.75
CA VAL A 138 -1.24 8.08 6.04
C VAL A 138 -0.65 7.52 4.75
N ALA A 139 0.64 7.19 4.81
CA ALA A 139 1.33 6.51 3.72
C ALA A 139 0.96 5.02 3.68
N VAL A 140 0.60 4.53 2.49
CA VAL A 140 0.33 3.11 2.21
C VAL A 140 1.25 2.66 1.07
N GLU A 141 2.05 1.63 1.32
CA GLU A 141 2.81 0.95 0.28
C GLU A 141 1.89 -0.03 -0.46
N ILE A 142 1.79 0.11 -1.78
CA ILE A 142 1.02 -0.78 -2.64
C ILE A 142 1.99 -1.49 -3.59
N GLN A 143 2.01 -2.81 -3.51
CA GLN A 143 2.82 -3.67 -4.37
C GLN A 143 1.91 -4.37 -5.37
N ILE A 144 1.99 -3.96 -6.63
CA ILE A 144 1.17 -4.49 -7.71
C ILE A 144 2.02 -5.47 -8.53
N ARG A 145 1.50 -6.66 -8.80
CA ARG A 145 2.24 -7.77 -9.41
C ARG A 145 1.30 -8.73 -10.11
N SER A 146 1.78 -9.51 -11.06
CA SER A 146 0.99 -10.62 -11.63
C SER A 146 1.07 -11.87 -10.75
N ILE A 147 0.18 -12.83 -10.97
CA ILE A 147 0.22 -14.16 -10.30
C ILE A 147 1.62 -14.79 -10.43
N GLY A 148 2.20 -14.79 -11.62
CA GLY A 148 3.52 -15.38 -11.86
C GLY A 148 4.66 -14.66 -11.12
N MET A 149 4.57 -13.34 -10.95
CA MET A 149 5.53 -12.58 -10.14
C MET A 149 5.38 -12.87 -8.65
N ASP A 150 4.15 -13.07 -8.19
CA ASP A 150 3.85 -13.38 -6.79
C ASP A 150 4.35 -14.79 -6.40
N MET A 151 4.12 -15.79 -7.25
CA MET A 151 4.61 -17.16 -7.02
C MET A 151 6.14 -17.26 -6.95
N TRP A 152 6.87 -16.31 -7.54
CA TRP A 152 8.33 -16.28 -7.53
C TRP A 152 8.93 -15.60 -6.29
N ALA A 153 8.24 -14.58 -5.76
CA ALA A 153 8.78 -13.58 -4.83
C ALA A 153 8.82 -14.02 -3.36
#